data_AF-A0A6B1HFL8-F1
#
_entry.id   AF-A0A6B1HFL8-F1
#
_cell.length_a   1.000
_cell.length_b   1.000
_cell.length_c   1.000
_cell.angle_alpha   90.00
_cell.angle_beta   90.00
_cell.angle_gamma   90.00
#
_symmetry.space_group_name_H-M   'P 1'
#
loop_
_entity.id
_entity.type
_entity.pdbx_description
1 polymer ?
#
loop_
_entity_poly.entity_id
_entity_poly.type
_entity_poly.pdbx_seq_one_letter_code
_entity_poly.pdbx_strand_id
1 'polypeptide(L)'
;MMPLIFLCLAVAGCKSLQAVRLPADELHAEIRAGSLFERGDKIELTQSDGTEYVLTVYGVDDHALHGETKGGEDIDVAIDDIVAMNTRQFSVLGTVAAAPFIALGTVFLLLLSLSGIGPLP
;
A
#
# COMPACT_ATOMS: atom_id res chain seq x y z
N MET A 1 -23.43 -7.24 -26.45
CA MET A 1 -22.89 -6.06 -25.73
C MET A 1 -22.69 -6.38 -24.24
N MET A 2 -22.01 -7.48 -23.90
CA MET A 2 -21.77 -7.93 -22.52
C MET A 2 -20.29 -8.17 -22.11
N PRO A 3 -19.24 -7.95 -22.93
CA PRO A 3 -17.87 -8.18 -22.47
C PRO A 3 -17.20 -6.98 -21.77
N LEU A 4 -17.77 -5.77 -21.86
CA LEU A 4 -17.09 -4.54 -21.41
C LEU A 4 -17.07 -4.36 -19.87
N ILE A 5 -18.06 -4.93 -19.16
CA ILE A 5 -18.17 -4.79 -17.69
C ILE A 5 -17.15 -5.69 -16.97
N PHE A 6 -16.84 -6.87 -17.53
CA PHE A 6 -15.87 -7.80 -16.95
C PHE A 6 -14.43 -7.28 -16.99
N LEU A 7 -14.10 -6.43 -17.98
CA LEU A 7 -12.76 -5.85 -18.12
C LEU A 7 -12.46 -4.77 -17.07
N CYS A 8 -13.47 -4.04 -16.60
CA CYS A 8 -13.30 -3.00 -15.57
C CYS A 8 -13.07 -3.59 -14.16
N LEU A 9 -13.59 -4.79 -13.87
CA LEU A 9 -13.35 -5.47 -12.59
C LEU A 9 -11.94 -6.09 -12.49
N ALA A 10 -11.22 -6.25 -13.59
CA ALA A 10 -9.88 -6.85 -13.59
C ALA A 10 -8.75 -5.88 -13.17
N VAL A 11 -9.03 -4.56 -13.09
CA VAL A 11 -8.03 -3.54 -12.72
C VAL A 11 -8.14 -3.11 -11.25
N ALA A 12 -9.08 -3.70 -10.49
CA ALA A 12 -9.26 -3.43 -9.07
C ALA A 12 -8.18 -4.13 -8.23
N GLY A 13 -7.02 -3.48 -8.12
CA GLY A 13 -6.13 -3.60 -6.96
C GLY A 13 -5.24 -4.84 -6.91
N CYS A 14 -4.13 -4.81 -7.65
CA CYS A 14 -2.94 -5.56 -7.24
C CYS A 14 -2.43 -5.00 -5.90
N LYS A 15 -2.96 -5.50 -4.77
CA LYS A 15 -2.31 -5.35 -3.47
C LYS A 15 -1.07 -6.23 -3.47
N SER A 16 0.09 -5.70 -3.83
CA SER A 16 1.34 -6.44 -3.70
C SER A 16 1.76 -6.40 -2.23
N LEU A 17 1.62 -7.54 -1.55
CA LEU A 17 2.27 -7.77 -0.26
C LEU A 17 3.76 -8.01 -0.55
N GLN A 18 4.60 -7.01 -0.32
CA GLN A 18 6.04 -7.21 -0.30
C GLN A 18 6.46 -7.61 1.10
N ALA A 19 6.65 -8.91 1.31
CA ALA A 19 7.32 -9.41 2.50
C ALA A 19 8.81 -9.09 2.39
N VAL A 20 9.28 -8.11 3.15
CA VAL A 20 10.69 -7.75 3.24
C VAL A 20 11.36 -8.73 4.20
N ARG A 21 12.07 -9.73 3.66
CA ARG A 21 12.92 -10.64 4.45
C ARG A 21 14.36 -10.13 4.40
N LEU A 22 14.68 -9.19 5.29
CA LEU A 22 16.05 -8.75 5.53
C LEU A 22 16.61 -9.48 6.76
N PRO A 23 17.94 -9.69 6.83
CA PRO A 23 18.58 -10.07 8.09
C PRO A 23 18.36 -8.97 9.15
N ALA A 24 18.33 -9.34 10.43
CA ALA A 24 17.93 -8.45 11.53
C ALA A 24 18.72 -7.12 11.54
N ASP A 25 20.04 -7.18 11.32
CA ASP A 25 20.89 -5.99 11.31
C ASP A 25 20.53 -4.99 10.20
N GLU A 26 20.23 -5.50 9.00
CA GLU A 26 19.79 -4.65 7.87
C GLU A 26 18.37 -4.13 8.08
N LEU A 27 17.49 -4.95 8.67
CA LEU A 27 16.14 -4.55 9.02
C LEU A 27 16.16 -3.38 10.02
N HIS A 28 16.98 -3.46 11.07
CA HIS A 28 17.10 -2.41 12.07
C HIS A 28 17.65 -1.12 11.47
N ALA A 29 18.65 -1.22 10.59
CA ALA A 29 19.20 -0.06 9.89
C ALA A 29 18.16 0.63 9.00
N GLU A 30 17.38 -0.13 8.25
CA GLU A 30 16.33 0.36 7.36
C GLU A 30 15.11 0.92 8.14
N ILE A 31 14.77 0.32 9.29
CA ILE A 31 13.74 0.87 10.21
C ILE A 31 14.19 2.24 10.74
N ARG A 32 15.44 2.37 11.20
CA ARG A 32 16.00 3.64 11.69
C ARG A 32 16.15 4.67 10.57
N ALA A 33 16.41 4.24 9.35
CA ALA A 33 16.45 5.11 8.18
C ALA A 33 15.05 5.63 7.78
N GLY A 34 13.97 4.99 8.23
CA GLY A 34 12.59 5.35 7.91
C GLY A 34 12.24 5.14 6.43
N SER A 35 13.00 4.31 5.72
CA SER A 35 12.85 4.02 4.28
C SER A 35 11.82 2.92 3.99
N LEU A 36 11.50 2.08 4.99
CA LEU A 36 10.64 0.90 4.79
C LEU A 36 9.13 1.19 4.85
N PHE A 37 8.74 2.27 5.53
CA PHE A 37 7.34 2.61 5.81
C PHE A 37 7.16 4.12 5.91
N GLU A 38 5.95 4.59 5.58
CA GLU A 38 5.53 5.98 5.77
C GLU A 38 4.65 6.11 7.02
N ARG A 39 4.52 7.33 7.56
CA ARG A 39 3.55 7.59 8.63
C ARG A 39 2.14 7.29 8.13
N GLY A 40 1.40 6.49 8.89
CA GLY A 40 0.08 5.98 8.55
C GLY A 40 0.11 4.59 7.92
N ASP A 41 1.30 4.04 7.62
CA ASP A 41 1.39 2.67 7.11
C ASP A 41 1.03 1.65 8.17
N LYS A 42 0.39 0.58 7.70
CA LYS A 42 0.03 -0.56 8.51
C LYS A 42 1.08 -1.65 8.35
N ILE A 43 1.71 -1.99 9.44
CA ILE A 43 2.76 -3.01 9.47
C ILE A 43 2.36 -4.17 10.38
N GLU A 44 2.89 -5.34 10.07
CA GLU A 44 2.79 -6.55 10.88
C GLU A 44 4.20 -6.91 11.31
N LEU A 45 4.46 -6.97 12.62
CA LEU A 45 5.78 -7.17 13.18
C LEU A 45 5.78 -8.35 14.14
N THR A 46 6.90 -9.05 14.20
CA THR A 46 7.14 -10.18 15.10
C THR A 46 8.28 -9.81 16.02
N GLN A 47 8.06 -9.92 17.32
CA GLN A 47 9.08 -9.72 18.35
C GLN A 47 9.88 -11.00 18.61
N SER A 48 11.02 -10.86 19.30
CA SER A 48 11.92 -11.97 19.67
C SER A 48 11.26 -13.03 20.56
N ASP A 49 10.20 -12.66 21.29
CA ASP A 49 9.39 -13.58 22.10
C ASP A 49 8.39 -14.38 21.26
N GLY A 50 8.28 -14.09 19.96
CA GLY A 50 7.32 -14.68 19.03
C GLY A 50 5.96 -13.98 19.00
N THR A 51 5.77 -12.90 19.74
CA THR A 51 4.53 -12.13 19.74
C THR A 51 4.40 -11.32 18.46
N GLU A 52 3.24 -11.42 17.81
CA GLU A 52 2.93 -10.72 16.56
C GLU A 52 2.02 -9.52 16.83
N TYR A 53 2.39 -8.35 16.33
CA TYR A 53 1.61 -7.12 16.44
C TYR A 53 1.24 -6.60 15.05
N VAL A 54 0.04 -6.02 14.96
CA VAL A 54 -0.39 -5.26 13.80
C VAL A 54 -0.67 -3.84 14.26
N LEU A 55 0.17 -2.90 13.84
CA LEU A 55 0.09 -1.50 14.24
C LEU A 55 0.12 -0.55 13.04
N THR A 56 -0.40 0.64 13.26
CA THR A 56 -0.32 1.77 12.34
C THR A 56 0.81 2.68 12.81
N VAL A 57 1.85 2.83 12.01
CA VAL A 57 3.05 3.59 12.40
C VAL A 57 2.74 5.08 12.35
N TYR A 58 3.06 5.83 13.41
CA TYR A 58 3.00 7.29 13.37
C TYR A 58 4.35 7.96 13.66
N GLY A 59 5.32 7.21 14.19
CA GLY A 59 6.67 7.71 14.44
C GLY A 59 7.67 6.58 14.64
N VAL A 60 8.94 6.89 14.40
CA VAL A 60 10.08 6.06 14.78
C VAL A 60 11.11 6.97 15.41
N ASP A 61 11.73 6.51 16.48
CA ASP A 61 12.89 7.15 17.09
C ASP A 61 14.14 6.23 16.95
N ASP A 62 15.25 6.58 17.58
CA ASP A 62 16.51 5.82 17.46
C ASP A 62 16.43 4.40 18.06
N HIS A 63 15.45 4.13 18.93
CA HIS A 63 15.38 2.92 19.75
C HIS A 63 14.03 2.19 19.68
N ALA A 64 12.97 2.87 19.29
CA ALA A 64 11.60 2.41 19.36
C ALA A 64 10.79 2.83 18.14
N LEU A 65 9.85 1.96 17.78
CA LEU A 65 8.79 2.22 16.82
C LEU A 65 7.51 2.55 17.57
N HIS A 66 6.93 3.70 17.25
CA HIS A 66 5.67 4.16 17.84
C HIS A 66 4.52 3.90 16.88
N GLY A 67 3.50 3.21 17.38
CA GLY A 67 2.31 2.96 16.60
C GLY A 67 1.05 2.74 17.42
N GLU A 68 -0.06 2.70 16.71
CA GLU A 68 -1.37 2.47 17.29
C GLU A 68 -1.88 1.09 16.86
N THR A 69 -2.32 0.27 17.82
CA THR A 69 -2.92 -1.03 17.53
C THR A 69 -4.32 -0.86 16.91
N LYS A 70 -4.92 -1.95 16.40
CA LYS A 70 -6.32 -1.93 15.94
C LYS A 70 -7.33 -1.48 17.01
N GLY A 71 -6.97 -1.55 18.29
CA GLY A 71 -7.82 -1.14 19.41
C GLY A 71 -7.75 0.35 19.72
N GLY A 72 -6.90 1.12 19.04
CA GLY A 72 -6.62 2.52 19.39
C GLY A 72 -5.67 2.67 20.58
N GLU A 73 -4.94 1.60 20.93
CA GLU A 73 -3.95 1.63 22.01
C GLU A 73 -2.57 1.95 21.43
N ASP A 74 -1.93 2.97 22.00
CA ASP A 74 -0.55 3.34 21.68
C ASP A 74 0.41 2.29 22.24
N ILE A 75 1.30 1.80 21.38
CA ILE A 75 2.33 0.83 21.74
C ILE A 75 3.68 1.28 21.19
N ASP A 76 4.68 1.15 22.05
CA ASP A 76 6.09 1.38 21.73
C ASP A 76 6.78 0.04 21.64
N VAL A 77 7.38 -0.25 20.49
CA VAL A 77 8.11 -1.50 20.24
C VAL A 77 9.58 -1.19 20.07
N ALA A 78 10.45 -1.75 20.92
CA ALA A 78 11.89 -1.61 20.77
C ALA A 78 12.34 -2.21 19.44
N ILE A 79 13.14 -1.46 18.66
CA ILE A 79 13.62 -1.89 17.35
C ILE A 79 14.45 -3.17 17.48
N ASP A 80 15.26 -3.25 18.53
CA ASP A 80 16.16 -4.38 18.79
C ASP A 80 15.40 -5.68 19.07
N ASP A 81 14.14 -5.60 19.51
CA ASP A 81 13.28 -6.76 19.77
C ASP A 81 12.54 -7.24 18.51
N ILE A 82 12.59 -6.49 17.39
CA ILE A 82 11.92 -6.84 16.14
C ILE A 82 12.78 -7.86 15.38
N VAL A 83 12.25 -9.07 15.19
CA VAL A 83 12.90 -10.14 14.42
C VAL A 83 12.39 -10.27 12.99
N ALA A 84 11.15 -9.83 12.74
CA ALA A 84 10.57 -9.80 11.40
C ALA A 84 9.57 -8.65 11.28
N MET A 85 9.48 -8.08 10.07
CA MET A 85 8.51 -7.05 9.75
C MET A 85 7.94 -7.30 8.35
N ASN A 86 6.63 -7.13 8.22
CA ASN A 86 5.90 -7.24 6.97
C ASN A 86 5.11 -5.96 6.76
N THR A 87 5.56 -5.16 5.80
CA THR A 87 4.96 -3.87 5.45
C THR A 87 3.85 -4.09 4.43
N ARG A 88 2.61 -3.75 4.77
CA ARG A 88 1.53 -3.69 3.78
C ARG A 88 1.49 -2.30 3.17
N GLN A 89 2.30 -2.09 2.13
CA GLN A 89 2.21 -0.87 1.34
C GLN A 89 0.86 -0.85 0.61
N PHE A 90 -0.03 0.05 1.02
CA PHE A 90 -1.12 0.47 0.15
C PHE A 90 -0.55 1.53 -0.78
N SER A 91 -0.08 1.15 -1.97
CA SER A 91 0.33 2.13 -3.00
C SER A 91 -0.87 2.96 -3.46
N VAL A 92 -1.21 4.02 -2.72
CA VAL A 92 -2.22 5.01 -3.10
C VAL A 92 -1.80 5.70 -4.41
N LEU A 93 -0.49 5.77 -4.66
CA LEU A 93 0.12 6.38 -5.84
C LEU A 93 -0.29 5.67 -7.15
N GLY A 94 -0.53 4.36 -7.12
CA GLY A 94 -1.04 3.62 -8.28
C GLY A 94 -2.47 3.99 -8.65
N THR A 95 -3.27 4.42 -7.66
CA THR A 95 -4.68 4.79 -7.88
C THR A 95 -4.83 6.22 -8.41
N VAL A 96 -3.96 7.14 -7.98
CA VAL A 96 -3.99 8.55 -8.46
C VAL A 96 -3.45 8.67 -9.89
N ALA A 97 -2.44 7.88 -10.28
CA ALA A 97 -1.89 7.89 -11.63
C ALA A 97 -2.89 7.38 -12.70
N ALA A 98 -3.84 6.51 -12.32
CA ALA A 98 -4.86 5.98 -13.23
C ALA A 98 -6.08 6.90 -13.39
N ALA A 99 -6.35 7.78 -12.42
CA ALA A 99 -7.52 8.66 -12.42
C ALA A 99 -7.61 9.60 -13.64
N PRO A 100 -6.53 10.28 -14.10
CA PRO A 100 -6.64 11.16 -15.26
C PRO A 100 -6.86 10.38 -16.56
N PHE A 101 -6.31 9.17 -16.71
CA PHE A 101 -6.51 8.35 -17.90
C PHE A 101 -7.94 7.84 -18.04
N ILE A 102 -8.60 7.50 -16.92
CA ILE A 102 -9.99 7.06 -16.92
C ILE A 102 -10.93 8.23 -17.27
N ALA A 103 -10.66 9.43 -16.74
CA ALA A 103 -11.45 10.62 -17.04
C ALA A 103 -11.27 11.11 -18.47
N LEU A 104 -10.03 11.17 -18.99
CA LEU A 104 -9.77 11.54 -20.38
C LEU A 104 -10.28 10.48 -21.36
N GLY A 105 -10.11 9.20 -21.05
CA GLY A 105 -10.59 8.10 -21.89
C GLY A 105 -12.11 8.10 -22.02
N THR A 106 -12.85 8.34 -20.94
CA THR A 106 -14.33 8.41 -20.97
C THR A 106 -14.84 9.63 -21.72
N VAL A 107 -14.19 10.80 -21.58
CA VAL A 107 -14.55 12.01 -22.34
C VAL A 107 -14.25 11.86 -23.84
N PHE A 108 -13.13 11.24 -24.21
CA PHE A 108 -12.78 10.97 -25.60
C PHE A 108 -13.74 9.98 -26.27
N LEU A 109 -14.16 8.93 -25.55
CA LEU A 109 -15.14 7.95 -26.03
C LEU A 109 -16.55 8.55 -26.18
N LEU A 110 -16.93 9.47 -25.29
CA LEU A 110 -18.16 10.27 -25.42
C LEU A 110 -18.11 11.24 -26.61
N LEU A 111 -16.97 11.88 -26.85
CA LEU A 111 -16.79 12.74 -28.03
C LEU A 111 -16.87 11.93 -29.33
N LEU A 112 -16.29 10.73 -29.38
CA LEU A 112 -16.40 9.84 -30.52
C LEU A 112 -17.85 9.38 -30.75
N SER A 113 -18.60 9.03 -29.71
CA SER A 113 -20.00 8.61 -29.84
C SER A 113 -20.94 9.74 -30.24
N LEU A 114 -20.67 10.99 -29.80
CA LEU A 114 -21.39 12.19 -30.25
C LEU A 114 -21.00 12.63 -31.66
N SER A 115 -19.78 12.34 -32.12
CA SER A 115 -19.29 12.75 -33.45
C SER A 115 -19.93 11.99 -34.62
N GLY A 116 -20.77 10.98 -34.36
CA GLY A 116 -21.66 10.41 -35.37
C GLY A 116 -20.96 9.87 -36.63
N ILE A 117 -19.70 9.42 -36.52
CA ILE A 117 -19.03 8.69 -37.60
C ILE A 117 -19.60 7.27 -37.59
N GLY A 118 -20.77 7.11 -38.20
CA GLY A 118 -21.30 5.79 -38.54
C GLY A 118 -20.34 5.05 -39.47
N PRO A 119 -20.29 3.71 -39.42
CA PRO A 119 -19.52 2.93 -40.37
C PRO A 119 -19.99 3.27 -41.79
N LEU A 120 -19.07 3.78 -42.62
CA LEU A 120 -19.30 3.88 -44.06
C LEU A 120 -19.45 2.45 -44.63
N PRO A 121 -20.40 2.24 -45.57
CA PRO A 121 -20.76 0.94 -46.11
C PRO A 121 -19.63 0.26 -46.88
#